data_AF-A0A6V7NZX1-F1
#
_entry.id   AF-A0A6V7NZX1-F1
#
_cell.length_a   1.000
_cell.length_b   1.000
_cell.length_c   1.000
_cell.angle_alpha   90.00
_cell.angle_beta   90.00
_cell.angle_gamma   90.00
#
_symmetry.space_group_name_H-M   'P 1'
#
loop_
_entity.id
_entity.type
_entity.pdbx_description
1 polymer ?
#
loop_
_entity_poly.entity_id
_entity_poly.type
_entity_poly.pdbx_seq_one_letter_code
_entity_poly.pdbx_strand_id
1 'polypeptide(L)'
;MNVFRFAGDMTHLFSVLVLLLKIYATKSCSGISLKTQELYALVFLTRYLDLLTDFISLYNTVMKLVFISSSLAIVWCMRAHPVVRRTYDKDQDTFRHYTLVAGSLVLALLFHDRFTIREVCWAFSIYLEAVAILPQLVLLQRSRNVDNLTGQYVFFLGNSSVCFYERELLSCKPVAHCTDLHERAYRAFYILNWIYRYFTEQHFSRWIPWIAGLVQTGLYADFFYYYYLSWKNNVKLQLPA
;
A
#
# COMPACT_ATOMS: atom_id res chain seq x y z
N MET A 1 -22.01 -2.70 8.81
CA MET A 1 -20.57 -2.75 8.46
C MET A 1 -20.00 -4.03 9.06
N ASN A 2 -19.27 -4.85 8.29
CA ASN A 2 -18.67 -6.08 8.83
C ASN A 2 -17.45 -5.72 9.71
N VAL A 3 -17.28 -6.41 10.84
CA VAL A 3 -16.17 -6.17 11.81
C VAL A 3 -14.79 -6.21 11.12
N PHE A 4 -14.62 -7.07 10.12
CA PHE A 4 -13.39 -7.19 9.33
C PHE A 4 -13.05 -5.93 8.53
N ARG A 5 -14.06 -5.27 7.97
CA ARG A 5 -13.88 -4.03 7.20
C ARG A 5 -13.40 -2.91 8.12
N PHE A 6 -13.99 -2.82 9.31
CA PHE A 6 -13.57 -1.86 10.32
C PHE A 6 -12.15 -2.14 10.80
N ALA A 7 -11.81 -3.40 11.11
CA ALA A 7 -10.47 -3.78 11.55
C ALA A 7 -9.39 -3.50 10.48
N GLY A 8 -9.67 -3.79 9.20
CA GLY A 8 -8.77 -3.46 8.08
C GLY A 8 -8.57 -1.96 7.90
N ASP A 9 -9.64 -1.18 7.97
CA ASP A 9 -9.57 0.28 7.89
C ASP A 9 -8.78 0.88 9.08
N MET A 10 -8.90 0.30 10.29
CA MET A 10 -8.16 0.73 11.48
C MET A 10 -6.67 0.36 11.43
N THR A 11 -6.32 -0.83 10.94
CA THR A 11 -4.91 -1.25 10.78
C THR A 11 -4.20 -0.41 9.72
N HIS A 12 -4.86 -0.13 8.59
CA HIS A 12 -4.32 0.76 7.58
C HIS A 12 -4.16 2.19 8.10
N LEU A 13 -5.16 2.72 8.82
CA LEU A 13 -5.04 4.02 9.48
C LEU A 13 -3.87 4.07 10.46
N PHE A 14 -3.72 3.02 11.28
CA PHE A 14 -2.62 2.91 12.24
C PHE A 14 -1.25 2.95 11.54
N SER A 15 -1.08 2.24 10.41
CA SER A 15 0.17 2.25 9.63
C SER A 15 0.55 3.66 9.13
N VAL A 16 -0.44 4.42 8.66
CA VAL A 16 -0.26 5.80 8.18
C VAL A 16 0.06 6.75 9.34
N LEU A 17 -0.61 6.59 10.48
CA LEU A 17 -0.35 7.39 11.67
C LEU A 17 1.07 7.13 12.21
N VAL A 18 1.52 5.88 12.24
CA VAL A 18 2.89 5.52 12.67
C VAL A 18 3.93 6.21 11.78
N LEU A 19 3.72 6.23 10.46
CA LEU A 19 4.62 6.95 9.55
C LEU A 19 4.65 8.46 9.82
N LEU A 20 3.47 9.06 9.99
CA LEU A 20 3.34 10.49 10.23
C LEU A 20 3.98 10.88 11.58
N LEU A 21 3.78 10.07 12.61
CA LEU A 21 4.44 10.20 13.91
C LEU A 21 5.96 10.04 13.80
N LYS A 22 6.46 9.08 13.01
CA LYS A 22 7.90 8.91 12.75
C LYS A 22 8.50 10.17 12.15
N ILE A 23 7.88 10.73 11.12
CA ILE A 23 8.34 11.97 10.47
C ILE A 23 8.30 13.14 11.45
N TYR A 24 7.23 13.23 12.26
CA TYR A 24 7.08 14.31 13.22
C TYR A 24 8.08 14.23 14.39
N ALA A 25 8.33 13.03 14.91
CA ALA A 25 9.22 12.80 16.06
C ALA A 25 10.71 12.87 15.68
N THR A 26 11.10 12.25 14.56
CA THR A 26 12.50 12.23 14.12
C THR A 26 12.90 13.50 13.36
N LYS A 27 11.92 14.29 12.89
CA LYS A 27 12.13 15.46 12.02
C LYS A 27 13.01 15.16 10.79
N SER A 28 13.09 13.89 10.39
CA SER A 28 13.96 13.39 9.32
C SER A 28 13.20 12.44 8.39
N CYS A 29 13.45 12.62 7.09
CA CYS A 29 12.91 11.79 6.01
C CYS A 29 13.98 10.95 5.30
N SER A 30 15.17 10.79 5.89
CA SER A 30 16.17 9.87 5.33
C SER A 30 15.60 8.45 5.26
N GLY A 31 15.86 7.77 4.13
CA GLY A 31 15.34 6.44 3.83
C GLY A 31 13.88 6.36 3.37
N ILE A 32 13.16 7.47 3.21
CA ILE A 32 11.78 7.50 2.69
C ILE A 32 11.75 8.13 1.29
N SER A 33 11.22 7.40 0.32
CA SER A 33 11.05 7.85 -1.08
C SER A 33 9.85 8.80 -1.18
N LEU A 34 10.12 10.03 -1.61
CA LEU A 34 9.08 11.01 -1.91
C LEU A 34 8.22 10.52 -3.08
N LYS A 35 8.84 9.86 -4.06
CA LYS A 35 8.15 9.33 -5.25
C LYS A 35 7.08 8.31 -4.88
N THR A 36 7.39 7.44 -3.94
CA THR A 36 6.40 6.46 -3.44
C THR A 36 5.22 7.14 -2.77
N GLN A 37 5.46 8.18 -1.94
CA GLN A 37 4.38 8.93 -1.29
C GLN A 37 3.50 9.69 -2.31
N GLU A 38 4.11 10.24 -3.36
CA GLU A 38 3.39 10.88 -4.47
C GLU A 38 2.49 9.88 -5.22
N LEU A 39 2.98 8.65 -5.46
CA LEU A 39 2.19 7.59 -6.09
C LEU A 39 1.01 7.14 -5.21
N TYR A 40 1.24 6.92 -3.91
CA TYR A 40 0.15 6.54 -2.99
C TYR A 40 -0.91 7.64 -2.83
N ALA A 41 -0.49 8.92 -2.80
CA ALA A 41 -1.45 10.04 -2.82
C ALA A 41 -2.31 10.00 -4.09
N LEU A 42 -1.71 9.72 -5.25
CA LEU A 42 -2.43 9.62 -6.52
C LEU A 42 -3.39 8.41 -6.55
N VAL A 43 -2.99 7.27 -5.96
CA VAL A 43 -3.86 6.10 -5.75
C VAL A 43 -5.11 6.49 -4.94
N PHE A 44 -4.95 7.13 -3.77
CA PHE A 44 -6.11 7.49 -2.94
C PHE A 44 -7.00 8.54 -3.59
N LEU A 45 -6.44 9.51 -4.30
CA LEU A 45 -7.20 10.51 -5.04
C LEU A 45 -8.06 9.87 -6.14
N THR A 46 -7.48 8.97 -6.94
CA THR A 46 -8.20 8.31 -8.04
C THR A 46 -9.17 7.26 -7.57
N ARG A 47 -8.88 6.57 -6.47
CA ARG A 47 -9.76 5.56 -5.87
C ARG A 47 -11.02 6.15 -5.24
N TYR A 48 -10.89 7.31 -4.60
CA TYR A 48 -11.98 7.94 -3.84
C TYR A 48 -12.63 9.10 -4.61
N LEU A 49 -12.58 9.09 -5.95
CA LEU A 49 -13.33 10.02 -6.80
C LEU A 49 -14.86 9.97 -6.55
N ASP A 50 -15.34 8.84 -6.03
CA ASP A 50 -16.74 8.62 -5.63
C ASP A 50 -17.15 9.39 -4.36
N LEU A 51 -16.21 10.02 -3.64
CA LEU A 51 -16.46 10.75 -2.40
C LEU A 51 -17.47 11.89 -2.54
N LEU A 52 -17.50 12.56 -3.70
CA LEU A 52 -18.40 13.69 -3.95
C LEU A 52 -19.73 13.26 -4.57
N THR A 53 -19.82 12.03 -5.11
CA THR A 53 -21.00 11.57 -5.84
C THR A 53 -21.89 10.64 -5.03
N ASP A 54 -21.31 9.82 -4.15
CA ASP A 54 -22.03 8.75 -3.45
C ASP A 54 -21.89 8.89 -1.94
N PHE A 55 -22.96 9.34 -1.29
CA PHE A 55 -23.05 9.35 0.17
C PHE A 55 -23.63 8.04 0.68
N ILE A 56 -22.76 7.16 1.20
CA ILE A 56 -23.17 5.87 1.75
C ILE A 56 -23.38 5.99 3.27
N SER A 57 -22.37 6.49 3.99
CA SER A 57 -22.36 6.57 5.45
C SER A 57 -21.29 7.55 5.91
N LEU A 58 -21.54 8.24 7.03
CA LEU A 58 -20.59 9.16 7.66
C LEU A 58 -19.22 8.52 7.87
N TYR A 59 -19.16 7.28 8.36
CA TYR A 59 -17.89 6.58 8.59
C TYR A 59 -17.07 6.43 7.30
N ASN A 60 -17.71 6.04 6.19
CA ASN A 60 -17.03 5.82 4.92
C ASN A 60 -16.43 7.14 4.39
N THR A 61 -17.23 8.21 4.41
CA THR A 61 -16.80 9.54 4.00
C THR A 61 -15.66 10.07 4.87
N VAL A 62 -15.77 9.95 6.20
CA VAL A 62 -14.73 10.37 7.15
C VAL A 62 -13.44 9.59 6.94
N MET A 63 -13.50 8.26 6.82
CA MET A 63 -12.31 7.44 6.62
C MET A 63 -11.61 7.77 5.29
N LYS A 64 -12.35 7.94 4.20
CA LYS A 64 -11.79 8.37 2.90
C LYS A 64 -11.10 9.73 3.01
N LEU A 65 -11.74 10.70 3.68
CA LEU A 65 -11.15 12.01 3.94
C LEU A 65 -9.86 11.92 4.77
N VAL A 66 -9.82 11.06 5.80
CA VAL A 66 -8.62 10.84 6.62
C VAL A 66 -7.49 10.24 5.77
N PHE A 67 -7.76 9.27 4.90
CA PHE A 67 -6.73 8.70 4.03
C PHE A 67 -6.19 9.70 3.00
N ILE A 68 -7.05 10.52 2.38
CA ILE A 68 -6.61 11.56 1.44
C ILE A 68 -5.82 12.64 2.17
N SER A 69 -6.34 13.16 3.28
CA SER A 69 -5.69 14.24 4.03
C SER A 69 -4.34 13.81 4.61
N SER A 70 -4.24 12.61 5.16
CA SER A 70 -2.98 12.08 5.71
C SER A 70 -1.92 11.84 4.63
N SER A 71 -2.29 11.25 3.48
CA SER A 71 -1.35 11.04 2.37
C SER A 71 -0.85 12.36 1.77
N LEU A 72 -1.74 13.33 1.57
CA LEU A 72 -1.36 14.69 1.15
C LEU A 72 -0.51 15.40 2.21
N ALA A 73 -0.82 15.23 3.50
CA ALA A 73 -0.05 15.81 4.59
C ALA A 73 1.39 15.25 4.62
N ILE A 74 1.59 13.96 4.36
CA ILE A 74 2.94 13.37 4.27
C ILE A 74 3.73 14.00 3.11
N VAL A 75 3.14 14.06 1.92
CA VAL A 75 3.78 14.68 0.74
C VAL A 75 4.08 16.16 1.01
N TRP A 76 3.16 16.89 1.64
CA TRP A 76 3.36 18.28 2.02
C TRP A 76 4.47 18.44 3.06
N CYS A 77 4.51 17.61 4.10
CA CYS A 77 5.57 17.59 5.10
C CYS A 77 6.94 17.37 4.45
N MET A 78 7.05 16.46 3.49
CA MET A 78 8.31 16.20 2.78
C MET A 78 8.74 17.34 1.84
N ARG A 79 7.79 18.01 1.17
CA ARG A 79 8.10 19.10 0.21
C ARG A 79 8.24 20.48 0.84
N ALA A 80 7.40 20.81 1.83
CA ALA A 80 7.27 22.16 2.36
C ALA A 80 7.99 22.36 3.70
N HIS A 81 8.10 21.32 4.55
CA HIS A 81 8.71 21.50 5.86
C HIS A 81 10.24 21.67 5.75
N PRO A 82 10.81 22.82 6.17
CA PRO A 82 12.20 23.17 5.84
C PRO A 82 13.24 22.24 6.47
N VAL A 83 12.96 21.69 7.67
CA VAL A 83 13.86 20.74 8.36
C VAL A 83 13.88 19.38 7.65
N VAL A 84 12.70 18.90 7.24
CA VAL A 84 12.51 17.56 6.69
C VAL A 84 13.02 17.49 5.25
N ARG A 85 12.73 18.53 4.46
CA ARG A 85 13.22 18.65 3.07
C ARG A 85 14.75 18.59 2.96
N ARG A 86 15.49 19.11 3.96
CA ARG A 86 16.96 19.07 3.97
C ARG A 86 17.51 17.66 4.17
N THR A 87 16.77 16.79 4.85
CA THR A 87 17.15 15.39 5.12
C THR A 87 16.76 14.42 3.99
N TYR A 88 16.14 14.92 2.91
CA TYR A 88 15.71 14.10 1.79
C TYR A 88 16.84 13.93 0.76
N ASP A 89 17.30 12.70 0.60
CA ASP A 89 18.39 12.31 -0.29
C ASP A 89 17.91 12.16 -1.75
N LYS A 90 17.81 13.28 -2.46
CA LYS A 90 17.32 13.31 -3.86
C LYS A 90 18.16 12.46 -4.82
N ASP A 91 19.46 12.32 -4.57
CA ASP A 91 20.38 11.60 -5.45
C ASP A 91 20.18 10.08 -5.45
N GLN A 92 19.57 9.55 -4.38
CA GLN A 92 19.28 8.12 -4.26
C GLN A 92 17.93 7.75 -4.91
N ASP A 93 16.97 8.68 -4.89
CA ASP A 93 15.59 8.52 -5.39
C ASP A 93 15.45 8.87 -6.89
N THR A 94 16.31 8.30 -7.75
CA THR A 94 16.32 8.57 -9.22
C THR A 94 15.31 7.75 -10.02
N PHE A 95 14.39 7.06 -9.34
CA PHE A 95 13.42 6.19 -9.98
C PHE A 95 12.39 6.99 -10.81
N ARG A 96 12.19 6.57 -12.07
CA ARG A 96 11.29 7.25 -13.03
C ARG A 96 9.83 6.86 -12.81
N HIS A 97 9.26 7.24 -11.66
CA HIS A 97 7.87 6.94 -11.28
C HIS A 97 6.78 7.26 -12.35
N TYR A 98 7.03 8.20 -13.27
CA TYR A 98 6.13 8.47 -14.40
C TYR A 98 5.89 7.25 -15.31
N THR A 99 6.87 6.36 -15.46
CA THR A 99 6.69 5.15 -16.28
C THR A 99 5.72 4.18 -15.64
N LEU A 100 5.66 4.14 -14.30
CA LEU A 100 4.68 3.33 -13.58
C LEU A 100 3.27 3.88 -13.77
N VAL A 101 3.11 5.20 -13.64
CA VAL A 101 1.82 5.87 -13.87
C VAL A 101 1.33 5.66 -15.29
N ALA A 102 2.21 5.82 -16.28
CA ALA A 102 1.86 5.57 -17.69
C ALA A 102 1.51 4.09 -17.93
N GLY A 103 2.30 3.16 -17.40
CA GLY A 103 2.06 1.72 -17.53
C GLY A 103 0.74 1.29 -16.90
N SER A 104 0.44 1.77 -15.69
CA SER A 104 -0.82 1.46 -15.00
C SER A 104 -2.03 2.09 -15.70
N LEU A 105 -1.88 3.26 -16.32
CA LEU A 105 -2.93 3.89 -17.11
C LEU A 105 -3.24 3.09 -18.38
N VAL A 106 -2.21 2.66 -19.10
CA VAL A 106 -2.39 1.80 -20.29
C VAL A 106 -3.06 0.49 -19.90
N LEU A 107 -2.61 -0.16 -18.82
CA LEU A 107 -3.24 -1.39 -18.31
C LEU A 107 -4.71 -1.17 -17.91
N ALA A 108 -5.03 -0.06 -17.25
CA ALA A 108 -6.41 0.27 -16.89
C ALA A 108 -7.31 0.52 -18.11
N LEU A 109 -6.77 1.11 -19.17
CA LEU A 109 -7.53 1.32 -20.41
C LEU A 109 -7.73 0.02 -21.20
N LEU A 110 -6.75 -0.88 -21.20
CA LEU A 110 -6.83 -2.17 -21.91
C LEU A 110 -7.66 -3.22 -21.15
N PHE A 111 -7.52 -3.28 -19.83
CA PHE A 111 -8.10 -4.31 -18.97
C PHE A 111 -8.97 -3.68 -17.87
N HIS A 112 -10.22 -3.36 -18.24
CA HIS A 112 -11.25 -2.87 -17.33
C HIS A 112 -12.53 -3.71 -17.47
N ASP A 113 -13.30 -3.82 -16.38
CA ASP A 113 -14.55 -4.60 -16.39
C ASP A 113 -15.68 -3.88 -17.14
N ARG A 114 -15.78 -2.55 -17.02
CA ARG A 114 -16.79 -1.73 -17.72
C ARG A 114 -16.18 -0.40 -18.17
N PHE A 115 -16.52 0.04 -19.39
CA PHE A 115 -16.03 1.29 -20.01
C PHE A 115 -16.71 2.53 -19.39
N THR A 116 -16.54 2.73 -18.08
CA THR A 116 -16.97 3.93 -17.37
C THR A 116 -15.77 4.59 -16.69
N ILE A 117 -15.76 5.93 -16.64
CA ILE A 117 -14.64 6.69 -16.07
C ILE A 117 -14.33 6.23 -14.64
N ARG A 118 -15.36 5.94 -13.84
CA ARG A 118 -15.21 5.49 -12.46
C ARG A 118 -14.53 4.12 -12.36
N GLU A 119 -14.94 3.16 -13.16
CA GLU A 119 -14.36 1.80 -13.16
C GLU A 119 -12.92 1.82 -13.71
N VAL A 120 -12.64 2.65 -14.72
CA VAL A 120 -11.27 2.84 -15.24
C VAL A 120 -10.37 3.49 -14.20
N CYS A 121 -10.82 4.56 -13.52
CA CYS A 121 -10.07 5.19 -12.43
C CYS A 121 -9.84 4.23 -11.25
N TRP A 122 -10.85 3.40 -10.93
CA TRP A 122 -10.74 2.38 -9.90
C TRP A 122 -9.69 1.31 -10.28
N ALA A 123 -9.76 0.74 -11.49
CA ALA A 123 -8.79 -0.23 -12.00
C ALA A 123 -7.37 0.35 -12.07
N PHE A 124 -7.25 1.60 -12.53
CA PHE A 124 -6.00 2.34 -12.52
C PHE A 124 -5.41 2.47 -11.10
N SER A 125 -6.23 2.82 -10.11
CA SER A 125 -5.77 2.93 -8.72
C SER A 125 -5.23 1.60 -8.19
N ILE A 126 -5.85 0.49 -8.62
CA ILE A 126 -5.48 -0.88 -8.25
C ILE A 126 -4.13 -1.26 -8.84
N TYR A 127 -3.94 -1.07 -10.15
CA TYR A 127 -2.67 -1.39 -10.81
C TYR A 127 -1.54 -0.51 -10.32
N LEU A 128 -1.82 0.78 -10.11
CA LEU A 128 -0.82 1.71 -9.62
C LEU A 128 -0.40 1.37 -8.18
N GLU A 129 -1.34 1.00 -7.30
CA GLU A 129 -1.01 0.61 -5.92
C GLU A 129 -0.06 -0.60 -5.88
N ALA A 130 -0.29 -1.60 -6.74
CA ALA A 130 0.54 -2.81 -6.78
C ALA A 130 2.01 -2.50 -7.10
N VAL A 131 2.27 -1.47 -7.91
CA VAL A 131 3.63 -1.07 -8.33
C VAL A 131 4.16 0.17 -7.60
N ALA A 132 3.32 0.87 -6.82
CA ALA A 132 3.66 2.14 -6.18
C ALA A 132 4.81 2.04 -5.17
N ILE A 133 5.06 0.84 -4.62
CA ILE A 133 6.14 0.57 -3.66
C ILE A 133 7.53 0.47 -4.30
N LEU A 134 7.62 0.24 -5.62
CA LEU A 134 8.90 0.01 -6.32
C LEU A 134 9.96 1.10 -6.06
N PRO A 135 9.65 2.41 -6.11
CA PRO A 135 10.66 3.45 -5.86
C PRO A 135 11.23 3.35 -4.43
N GLN A 136 10.42 3.00 -3.43
CA GLN A 136 10.85 2.80 -2.05
C GLN A 136 11.77 1.59 -1.91
N LEU A 137 11.46 0.48 -2.58
CA LEU A 137 12.32 -0.71 -2.57
C LEU A 137 13.68 -0.41 -3.18
N VAL A 138 13.70 0.23 -4.36
CA VAL A 138 14.95 0.64 -5.03
C VAL A 138 15.75 1.62 -4.18
N LEU A 139 15.08 2.55 -3.48
CA LEU A 139 15.74 3.46 -2.55
C LEU A 139 16.43 2.70 -1.41
N LEU A 140 15.76 1.69 -0.84
CA LEU A 140 16.33 0.87 0.23
C LEU A 140 17.48 -0.02 -0.25
N GLN A 141 17.44 -0.49 -1.50
CA GLN A 141 18.56 -1.22 -2.10
C GLN A 141 19.81 -0.35 -2.22
N ARG A 142 19.64 0.93 -2.57
CA ARG A 142 20.75 1.87 -2.75
C ARG A 142 21.21 2.49 -1.44
N SER A 143 20.29 2.71 -0.51
CA SER A 143 20.59 3.20 0.83
C SER A 143 21.14 2.07 1.69
N ARG A 144 22.47 1.95 1.77
CA ARG A 144 23.17 0.96 2.60
C ARG A 144 22.95 1.12 4.12
N ASN A 145 22.19 2.13 4.55
CA ASN A 145 21.88 2.39 5.95
C ASN A 145 20.36 2.53 6.12
N VAL A 146 19.69 1.39 6.28
CA VAL A 146 18.25 1.36 6.54
C VAL A 146 18.02 1.41 8.05
N ASP A 147 17.31 2.45 8.52
CA ASP A 147 16.84 2.50 9.90
C ASP A 147 15.88 1.34 10.17
N ASN A 148 16.03 0.65 11.31
CA ASN A 148 15.11 -0.45 11.71
C ASN A 148 13.64 -0.01 11.66
N LEU A 149 13.36 1.25 11.98
CA LEU A 149 12.03 1.85 11.96
C LEU A 149 11.46 1.97 10.53
N THR A 150 12.31 2.28 9.54
CA THR A 150 11.92 2.34 8.12
C THR A 150 11.63 0.95 7.58
N GLY A 151 12.39 -0.06 8.02
CA GLY A 151 12.09 -1.47 7.71
C GLY A 151 10.76 -1.93 8.29
N GLN A 152 10.46 -1.59 9.55
CA GLN A 152 9.17 -1.87 10.19
C GLN A 152 8.01 -1.16 9.46
N TYR A 153 8.20 0.08 9.03
CA TYR A 153 7.20 0.80 8.23
C TYR A 153 6.90 0.09 6.90
N VAL A 154 7.91 -0.27 6.12
CA VAL A 154 7.71 -0.96 4.83
C VAL A 154 7.04 -2.33 5.04
N PHE A 155 7.37 -3.02 6.15
CA PHE A 155 6.68 -4.23 6.57
C PHE A 155 5.19 -3.97 6.81
N PHE A 156 4.82 -3.00 7.65
CA PHE A 156 3.41 -2.68 7.94
C PHE A 156 2.63 -2.18 6.72
N LEU A 157 3.27 -1.38 5.85
CA LEU A 157 2.63 -0.85 4.65
C LEU A 157 2.35 -1.95 3.62
N GLY A 158 3.29 -2.88 3.43
CA GLY A 158 3.06 -4.05 2.58
C GLY A 158 2.02 -5.02 3.11
N ASN A 159 1.81 -5.09 4.43
CA ASN A 159 0.71 -5.87 5.01
C ASN A 159 -0.65 -5.18 4.83
N SER A 160 -0.69 -3.84 4.96
CA SER A 160 -1.94 -3.06 4.94
C SER A 160 -2.57 -2.92 3.54
N SER A 161 -1.80 -2.70 2.48
CA SER A 161 -2.34 -2.61 1.11
C SER A 161 -2.92 -3.92 0.59
N VAL A 162 -2.35 -5.07 0.99
CA VAL A 162 -2.91 -6.40 0.68
C VAL A 162 -4.27 -6.61 1.38
N CYS A 163 -4.43 -6.08 2.59
CA CYS A 163 -5.70 -6.11 3.33
C CYS A 163 -6.79 -5.23 2.69
N PHE A 164 -6.39 -4.12 2.04
CA PHE A 164 -7.30 -3.26 1.29
C PHE A 164 -7.89 -3.95 0.05
N TYR A 165 -7.17 -4.90 -0.56
CA TYR A 165 -7.65 -5.67 -1.72
C TYR A 165 -8.73 -6.70 -1.37
N GLU A 166 -8.67 -7.30 -0.18
CA GLU A 166 -9.72 -8.21 0.31
C GLU A 166 -11.04 -7.46 0.57
N ARG A 167 -10.98 -6.15 0.86
CA ARG A 167 -12.13 -5.26 1.16
C ARG A 167 -13.15 -5.14 0.03
N GLU A 168 -12.72 -5.22 -1.22
CA GLU A 168 -13.61 -5.18 -2.41
C GLU A 168 -14.32 -6.52 -2.64
N LEU A 169 -13.79 -7.60 -2.06
CA LEU A 169 -14.20 -8.98 -2.28
C LEU A 169 -15.01 -9.56 -1.09
N LEU A 170 -14.97 -8.96 0.11
CA LEU A 170 -15.55 -9.48 1.38
C LEU A 170 -16.87 -8.81 1.84
N SER A 171 -17.73 -8.38 0.92
CA SER A 171 -19.05 -7.83 1.31
C SER A 171 -19.95 -8.85 2.04
N CYS A 172 -19.61 -10.14 2.09
CA CYS A 172 -20.40 -11.17 2.73
C CYS A 172 -19.53 -12.18 3.51
N LYS A 173 -19.57 -12.15 4.86
CA LYS A 173 -19.45 -13.25 5.85
C LYS A 173 -18.43 -13.04 7.00
N PRO A 174 -18.66 -13.66 8.19
CA PRO A 174 -17.90 -13.43 9.40
C PRO A 174 -16.99 -14.60 9.82
N VAL A 175 -15.72 -14.37 10.20
CA VAL A 175 -14.88 -15.38 10.89
C VAL A 175 -13.93 -14.74 11.91
N ALA A 176 -14.05 -15.16 13.17
CA ALA A 176 -13.57 -14.47 14.38
C ALA A 176 -12.06 -14.61 14.75
N HIS A 177 -11.59 -13.61 15.51
CA HIS A 177 -10.71 -13.64 16.71
C HIS A 177 -9.17 -13.88 16.65
N CYS A 178 -8.44 -12.77 16.86
CA CYS A 178 -7.41 -12.44 17.89
C CYS A 178 -5.96 -12.99 17.91
N THR A 179 -5.05 -12.05 18.22
CA THR A 179 -3.69 -12.08 18.82
C THR A 179 -2.43 -12.07 17.93
N ASP A 180 -1.46 -11.26 18.36
CA ASP A 180 -0.25 -10.65 17.75
C ASP A 180 0.76 -11.56 17.01
N LEU A 181 0.42 -12.82 16.72
CA LEU A 181 1.15 -13.70 15.80
C LEU A 181 0.44 -13.82 14.43
N HIS A 182 -0.66 -13.07 14.25
CA HIS A 182 -1.61 -13.20 13.15
C HIS A 182 -1.09 -12.69 11.79
N GLU A 183 -0.08 -11.81 11.77
CA GLU A 183 0.41 -11.17 10.53
C GLU A 183 1.27 -12.09 9.63
N ARG A 184 1.77 -13.23 10.14
CA ARG A 184 2.48 -14.22 9.29
C ARG A 184 1.53 -15.26 8.70
N ALA A 185 0.47 -15.59 9.43
CA ALA A 185 -0.51 -16.58 9.01
C ALA A 185 -1.56 -15.98 8.06
N TYR A 186 -1.91 -14.69 8.20
CA TYR A 186 -2.96 -14.08 7.37
C TYR A 186 -2.66 -14.18 5.86
N ARG A 187 -1.39 -14.05 5.41
CA ARG A 187 -1.03 -14.19 3.98
C ARG A 187 -1.16 -15.60 3.42
N ALA A 188 -0.80 -16.62 4.20
CA ALA A 188 -1.03 -18.01 3.81
C ALA A 188 -2.54 -18.32 3.81
N PHE A 189 -3.28 -17.80 4.79
CA PHE A 189 -4.72 -17.88 4.83
C PHE A 189 -5.40 -17.07 3.71
N TYR A 190 -4.78 -16.03 3.14
CA TYR A 190 -5.29 -15.29 1.97
C TYR A 190 -5.24 -16.12 0.71
N ILE A 191 -4.09 -16.75 0.43
CA ILE A 191 -3.96 -17.65 -0.73
C ILE A 191 -4.91 -18.85 -0.55
N LEU A 192 -5.06 -19.37 0.66
CA LEU A 192 -6.02 -20.43 0.96
C LEU A 192 -7.48 -19.96 0.89
N ASN A 193 -7.80 -18.73 1.29
CA ASN A 193 -9.13 -18.12 1.18
C ASN A 193 -9.49 -17.87 -0.29
N TRP A 194 -8.52 -17.44 -1.09
CA TRP A 194 -8.60 -17.32 -2.54
C TRP A 194 -8.87 -18.68 -3.17
N ILE A 195 -8.04 -19.68 -2.90
CA ILE A 195 -8.23 -21.06 -3.38
C ILE A 195 -9.63 -21.57 -2.97
N TYR A 196 -10.02 -21.41 -1.71
CA TYR A 196 -11.33 -21.82 -1.20
C TYR A 196 -12.48 -21.15 -1.94
N ARG A 197 -12.43 -19.83 -2.15
CA ARG A 197 -13.48 -19.06 -2.85
C ARG A 197 -13.55 -19.33 -4.35
N TYR A 198 -12.40 -19.57 -5.00
CA TYR A 198 -12.36 -20.01 -6.39
C TYR A 198 -13.15 -21.31 -6.59
N PHE A 199 -13.12 -22.21 -5.60
CA PHE A 199 -13.86 -23.47 -5.63
C PHE A 199 -15.32 -23.37 -5.13
N THR A 200 -15.70 -22.38 -4.31
CA THR A 200 -17.03 -22.31 -3.68
C THR A 200 -17.99 -21.24 -4.22
N GLU A 201 -17.51 -20.16 -4.86
CA GLU A 201 -18.37 -19.07 -5.35
C GLU A 201 -18.34 -18.95 -6.89
N GLN A 202 -19.36 -19.46 -7.60
CA GLN A 202 -19.41 -19.48 -9.08
C GLN A 202 -19.60 -18.09 -9.77
N HIS A 203 -19.80 -16.99 -9.04
CA HIS A 203 -20.30 -15.73 -9.63
C HIS A 203 -19.59 -14.42 -9.22
N PHE A 204 -18.42 -14.45 -8.59
CA PHE A 204 -17.70 -13.20 -8.26
C PHE A 204 -16.20 -13.29 -8.53
N SER A 205 -15.82 -13.23 -9.81
CA SER A 205 -14.42 -13.18 -10.23
C SER A 205 -14.09 -11.79 -10.81
N ARG A 206 -13.95 -10.78 -9.93
CA ARG A 206 -13.16 -9.60 -10.28
C ARG A 206 -11.70 -10.05 -10.24
N TRP A 207 -11.21 -10.52 -11.38
CA TRP A 207 -9.87 -11.07 -11.58
C TRP A 207 -8.77 -10.00 -11.46
N ILE A 208 -9.12 -8.74 -11.69
CA ILE A 208 -8.22 -7.58 -11.61
C ILE A 208 -7.55 -7.48 -10.22
N PRO A 209 -8.32 -7.48 -9.09
CA PRO A 209 -7.73 -7.54 -7.76
C PRO A 209 -6.80 -8.76 -7.51
N TRP A 210 -7.11 -9.90 -8.10
CA TRP A 210 -6.30 -11.09 -7.84
C TRP A 210 -4.91 -10.99 -8.46
N ILE A 211 -4.87 -10.59 -9.72
CA ILE A 211 -3.59 -10.45 -10.44
C ILE A 211 -2.73 -9.38 -9.79
N ALA A 212 -3.32 -8.22 -9.49
CA ALA A 212 -2.54 -7.14 -8.90
C ALA A 212 -2.09 -7.44 -7.45
N GLY A 213 -2.89 -8.17 -6.67
CA GLY A 213 -2.47 -8.70 -5.36
C GLY A 213 -1.33 -9.72 -5.44
N LEU A 214 -1.32 -10.58 -6.48
CA LEU A 214 -0.22 -11.51 -6.74
C LEU A 214 1.06 -10.78 -7.15
N VAL A 215 0.96 -9.80 -8.07
CA VAL A 215 2.10 -8.95 -8.48
C VAL A 215 2.68 -8.24 -7.28
N GLN A 216 1.84 -7.62 -6.46
CA GLN A 216 2.26 -6.94 -5.24
C GLN A 216 2.97 -7.90 -4.28
N THR A 217 2.38 -9.07 -4.02
CA THR A 217 3.00 -10.09 -3.15
C THR A 217 4.35 -10.55 -3.69
N GLY A 218 4.48 -10.77 -4.99
CA GLY A 218 5.73 -11.14 -5.65
C GLY A 218 6.82 -10.08 -5.47
N LEU A 219 6.49 -8.80 -5.65
CA LEU A 219 7.41 -7.68 -5.43
C LEU A 219 7.87 -7.58 -3.97
N TYR A 220 6.99 -7.91 -3.03
CA TYR A 220 7.33 -7.92 -1.60
C TYR A 220 8.12 -9.16 -1.17
N ALA A 221 7.93 -10.31 -1.83
CA ALA A 221 8.55 -11.57 -1.43
C ALA A 221 10.09 -11.48 -1.46
N ASP A 222 10.63 -10.84 -2.50
CA ASP A 222 12.07 -10.61 -2.64
C ASP A 222 12.61 -9.74 -1.49
N PHE A 223 11.93 -8.63 -1.19
CA PHE A 223 12.27 -7.77 -0.05
C PHE A 223 12.20 -8.51 1.30
N PHE A 224 11.14 -9.30 1.53
CA PHE A 224 10.98 -10.04 2.79
C PHE A 224 12.03 -11.13 2.97
N TYR A 225 12.49 -11.75 1.89
CA TYR A 225 13.57 -12.73 1.94
C TYR A 225 14.87 -12.09 2.46
N TYR A 226 15.30 -10.97 1.86
CA TYR A 226 16.50 -10.26 2.31
C TYR A 226 16.35 -9.63 3.70
N TYR A 227 15.15 -9.12 4.01
CA TYR A 227 14.83 -8.61 5.35
C TYR A 227 14.96 -9.69 6.42
N TYR A 228 14.40 -10.87 6.18
CA TYR A 228 14.49 -12.00 7.11
C TYR A 228 15.93 -12.47 7.31
N LEU A 229 16.71 -12.54 6.23
CA LEU A 229 18.12 -12.91 6.30
C LEU A 229 18.95 -11.89 7.11
N SER A 230 18.72 -10.60 6.89
CA SER A 230 19.35 -9.50 7.64
C SER A 230 18.97 -9.55 9.13
N TRP A 231 17.69 -9.77 9.44
CA TRP A 231 17.21 -9.89 10.82
C TRP A 231 17.81 -11.10 11.55
N LYS A 232 17.83 -12.28 10.91
CA LYS A 232 18.39 -13.50 11.50
C LYS A 232 19.89 -13.38 11.81
N ASN A 233 20.62 -12.70 10.93
CA ASN A 233 22.06 -12.56 11.04
C ASN A 233 22.50 -11.29 11.83
N ASN A 234 21.56 -10.48 12.32
CA ASN A 234 21.81 -9.17 12.97
C ASN A 234 22.72 -8.23 12.15
N VAL A 235 22.77 -8.41 10.82
CA VAL A 235 23.51 -7.54 9.90
C VAL A 235 22.57 -6.50 9.34
N LYS A 236 23.08 -5.30 9.05
CA LYS A 236 22.30 -4.27 8.34
C LYS A 236 21.77 -4.83 7.02
N LEU A 237 20.54 -4.46 6.67
CA LEU A 237 19.89 -4.89 5.44
C LEU A 237 20.73 -4.44 4.24
N GLN A 238 21.33 -5.41 3.56
CA GLN A 238 22.01 -5.22 2.29
C GLN A 238 21.25 -6.05 1.26
N LEU A 239 20.58 -5.35 0.35
CA LEU A 239 20.00 -5.99 -0.82
C LEU A 239 21.08 -6.08 -1.91
N PRO A 240 21.13 -7.16 -2.72
CA PRO A 240 22.05 -7.22 -3.85
C PRO A 240 21.73 -6.09 -4.84
N ALA A 241 22.79 -5.48 -5.37
CA ALA A 241 22.74 -4.35 -6.30
C ALA A 241 22.26 -4.77 -7.69
#